data_AF-A0A8S2DSM1-F1
#
_entry.id   AF-A0A8S2DSM1-F1
#
_cell.length_a   1.000
_cell.length_b   1.000
_cell.length_c   1.000
_cell.angle_alpha   90.00
_cell.angle_beta   90.00
_cell.angle_gamma   90.00
#
_symmetry.space_group_name_H-M   'P 1'
#
loop_
_entity.id
_entity.type
_entity.pdbx_description
1 polymer ?
#
loop_
_entity_poly.entity_id
_entity_poly.type
_entity_poly.pdbx_seq_one_letter_code
_entity_poly.pdbx_strand_id
1 'polypeptide(L)'
;MAKYDFSRDQERRAGFDDMTQMDNAPHIFAVAEDMYSNMLIDNEKQCVIISGESGAGKTVSAKFIMGYIAEVSGGGQNVKKIKDVILQSTPLLEAFGNAKTIRNDNSSRFGKYVEIRFSRGGEPYGGVISNFLLEKSRVVFQAENERNFHIFYQLLSNKDFRQQYSLSPDLRFQYINNVGTFRVPKIDDAKDMIDTQSAMDIIGLSRQTKEDIFTLLAGILHLGNVQFGDKNNYATVLYDRDLQPPCAYFGIELDYLKTKLISKRLEFKEHQENKMIDQAFTVEKAIFTRDALAKSIYSRIFDYLIQVR
;
A
#
# COMPACT_ATOMS: atom_id res chain seq x y z
N MET A 1 10.20 5.92 -23.77
CA MET A 1 8.97 5.10 -23.80
C MET A 1 8.13 5.57 -24.97
N ALA A 2 7.84 4.69 -25.93
CA ALA A 2 6.88 5.01 -26.98
C ALA A 2 5.52 5.28 -26.32
N LYS A 3 4.92 6.44 -26.57
CA LYS A 3 3.52 6.68 -26.18
C LYS A 3 2.68 5.71 -27.01
N TYR A 4 2.04 4.75 -26.34
CA TYR A 4 1.09 3.85 -26.99
C TYR A 4 -0.06 4.68 -27.55
N ASP A 5 -0.29 4.57 -28.85
CA ASP A 5 -1.29 5.35 -29.58
C ASP A 5 -2.67 4.70 -29.44
N PHE A 6 -3.50 5.29 -28.58
CA PHE A 6 -4.87 4.82 -28.30
C PHE A 6 -5.82 4.96 -29.49
N SER A 7 -5.46 5.70 -30.56
CA SER A 7 -6.32 5.88 -31.73
C SER A 7 -6.47 4.59 -32.55
N ARG A 8 -5.41 3.78 -32.64
CA ARG A 8 -5.42 2.47 -33.33
C ARG A 8 -6.27 1.41 -32.63
N ASP A 9 -6.56 1.60 -31.34
CA ASP A 9 -7.44 0.70 -30.61
C ASP A 9 -8.92 0.98 -30.88
N GLN A 10 -9.31 2.20 -31.30
CA GLN A 10 -10.73 2.53 -31.56
C GLN A 10 -11.31 1.69 -32.71
N GLU A 11 -10.59 1.56 -33.83
CA GLU A 11 -11.01 0.73 -34.97
C GLU A 11 -11.06 -0.77 -34.63
N ARG A 12 -10.13 -1.25 -33.80
CA ARG A 12 -10.14 -2.66 -33.36
C ARG A 12 -11.23 -2.97 -32.34
N ARG A 13 -11.66 -2.00 -31.54
CA ARG A 13 -12.73 -2.16 -30.53
C ARG A 13 -14.11 -2.28 -31.18
N ALA A 14 -14.38 -1.49 -32.21
CA ALA A 14 -15.64 -1.54 -32.96
C ALA A 14 -15.89 -2.90 -33.64
N GLY A 15 -14.84 -3.69 -33.88
CA GLY A 15 -14.97 -5.04 -34.45
C GLY A 15 -15.34 -6.14 -33.45
N PHE A 16 -15.53 -5.83 -32.16
CA PHE A 16 -15.96 -6.82 -31.15
C PHE A 16 -17.39 -6.62 -30.66
N ASP A 17 -18.06 -5.51 -30.98
CA ASP A 17 -19.51 -5.37 -30.78
C ASP A 17 -20.24 -6.44 -31.62
N ASP A 18 -21.16 -7.19 -31.01
CA ASP A 18 -22.04 -8.19 -31.65
C ASP A 18 -21.38 -9.44 -32.28
N MET A 19 -20.09 -9.72 -32.06
CA MET A 19 -19.42 -10.91 -32.62
C MET A 19 -18.94 -11.91 -31.56
N THR A 20 -19.24 -13.20 -31.76
CA THR A 20 -18.75 -14.28 -30.89
C THR A 20 -17.23 -14.41 -30.94
N GLN A 21 -16.60 -14.84 -29.83
CA GLN A 21 -15.15 -15.01 -29.66
C GLN A 21 -14.44 -15.80 -30.79
N MET A 22 -15.19 -16.56 -31.61
CA MET A 22 -14.67 -17.39 -32.71
C MET A 22 -14.30 -16.60 -33.98
N ASP A 23 -14.85 -15.41 -34.20
CA ASP A 23 -14.67 -14.67 -35.47
C ASP A 23 -13.49 -13.70 -35.48
N ASN A 24 -12.89 -13.44 -34.32
CA ASN A 24 -11.81 -12.47 -34.15
C ASN A 24 -10.49 -13.10 -33.66
N ALA A 25 -9.36 -12.48 -34.03
CA ALA A 25 -8.05 -12.86 -33.51
C ALA A 25 -8.00 -12.71 -31.97
N PRO A 26 -7.29 -13.59 -31.23
CA PRO A 26 -7.23 -13.55 -29.77
C PRO A 26 -6.84 -12.16 -29.25
N HIS A 27 -7.74 -11.54 -28.48
CA HIS A 27 -7.54 -10.19 -27.97
C HIS A 27 -8.12 -10.03 -26.56
N ILE A 28 -7.52 -9.16 -25.75
CA ILE A 28 -8.02 -8.85 -24.40
C ILE A 28 -9.43 -8.22 -24.40
N PHE A 29 -9.80 -7.60 -25.51
CA PHE A 29 -11.14 -7.04 -25.71
C PHE A 29 -12.19 -8.13 -25.90
N ALA A 30 -11.83 -9.26 -26.53
CA ALA A 30 -12.72 -10.42 -26.61
C ALA A 30 -13.10 -10.94 -25.21
N VAL A 31 -12.10 -11.06 -24.32
CA VAL A 31 -12.33 -11.45 -22.92
C VAL A 31 -13.23 -10.45 -22.19
N ALA A 32 -13.05 -9.15 -22.45
CA ALA A 32 -13.88 -8.10 -21.85
C ALA A 32 -15.32 -8.12 -22.39
N GLU A 33 -15.49 -8.38 -23.69
CA GLU A 33 -16.78 -8.52 -24.36
C GLU A 33 -17.55 -9.73 -23.84
N ASP A 34 -16.95 -10.92 -23.86
CA ASP A 34 -17.59 -12.13 -23.33
C ASP A 34 -18.01 -11.93 -21.87
N MET A 35 -17.16 -11.29 -21.07
CA MET A 35 -17.48 -10.97 -19.69
C MET A 35 -18.68 -10.02 -19.58
N TYR A 36 -18.74 -8.97 -20.40
CA TYR A 36 -19.82 -7.99 -20.36
C TYR A 36 -21.14 -8.58 -20.89
N SER A 37 -21.09 -9.27 -22.03
CA SER A 37 -22.22 -9.97 -22.64
C SER A 37 -22.79 -11.06 -21.73
N ASN A 38 -21.97 -11.93 -21.14
CA ASN A 38 -22.45 -12.96 -20.21
C ASN A 38 -23.06 -12.36 -18.94
N MET A 39 -22.50 -11.26 -18.42
CA MET A 39 -23.11 -10.54 -17.29
C MET A 39 -24.52 -10.06 -17.63
N LEU A 40 -24.76 -9.60 -18.85
CA LEU A 40 -26.08 -9.13 -19.31
C LEU A 40 -27.07 -10.27 -19.60
N ILE A 41 -26.60 -11.31 -20.29
CA ILE A 41 -27.42 -12.44 -20.73
C ILE A 41 -27.81 -13.31 -19.54
N ASP A 42 -26.84 -13.70 -18.71
CA ASP A 42 -27.05 -14.64 -17.62
C ASP A 42 -27.46 -13.94 -16.31
N ASN A 43 -27.33 -12.60 -16.24
CA ASN A 43 -27.57 -11.81 -15.04
C ASN A 43 -26.75 -12.31 -13.83
N GLU A 44 -25.52 -12.76 -14.09
CA GLU A 44 -24.57 -13.26 -13.11
C GLU A 44 -23.35 -12.34 -12.96
N LYS A 45 -22.73 -12.37 -11.77
CA LYS A 45 -21.51 -11.61 -11.50
C LYS A 45 -20.32 -12.26 -12.19
N GLN A 46 -19.55 -11.46 -12.91
CA GLN A 46 -18.36 -11.92 -13.62
C GLN A 46 -17.07 -11.48 -12.93
N CYS A 47 -15.99 -12.25 -13.11
CA CYS A 47 -14.68 -11.96 -12.54
C CYS A 47 -13.57 -12.36 -13.50
N VAL A 48 -12.64 -11.44 -13.76
CA VAL A 48 -11.41 -11.71 -14.52
C VAL A 48 -10.21 -11.70 -13.57
N ILE A 49 -9.47 -12.81 -13.56
CA ILE A 49 -8.23 -12.95 -12.78
C ILE A 49 -7.04 -12.81 -13.75
N ILE A 50 -6.24 -11.77 -13.55
CA ILE A 50 -5.03 -11.53 -14.35
C ILE A 50 -3.81 -12.01 -13.58
N SER A 51 -3.29 -13.17 -13.95
CA SER A 51 -2.09 -13.76 -13.36
C SER A 51 -0.83 -13.40 -14.15
N GLY A 52 0.34 -13.49 -13.50
CA GLY A 52 1.63 -13.26 -14.13
C GLY A 52 2.69 -12.74 -13.17
N GLU A 53 3.96 -12.90 -13.51
CA GLU A 53 5.07 -12.36 -12.72
C GLU A 53 5.04 -10.81 -12.62
N SER A 54 5.85 -10.24 -11.72
CA SER A 54 6.01 -8.78 -11.65
C SER A 54 6.54 -8.25 -12.99
N GLY A 55 5.91 -7.22 -13.54
CA GLY A 55 6.26 -6.68 -14.86
C GLY A 55 5.60 -7.36 -16.06
N ALA A 56 4.86 -8.46 -15.89
CA ALA A 56 4.21 -9.19 -17.00
C ALA A 56 3.03 -8.45 -17.68
N GLY A 57 2.76 -7.20 -17.32
CA GLY A 57 1.70 -6.40 -17.94
C GLY A 57 0.32 -6.43 -17.25
N LYS A 58 0.17 -7.07 -16.09
CA LYS A 58 -1.13 -7.20 -15.37
C LYS A 58 -1.93 -5.89 -15.27
N THR A 59 -1.28 -4.82 -14.83
CA THR A 59 -1.91 -3.49 -14.69
C THR A 59 -2.32 -2.89 -16.03
N VAL A 60 -1.54 -3.13 -17.09
CA VAL A 60 -1.84 -2.67 -18.44
C VAL A 60 -3.05 -3.42 -18.99
N SER A 61 -3.08 -4.74 -18.81
CA SER A 61 -4.22 -5.59 -19.17
C SER A 61 -5.51 -5.14 -18.48
N ALA A 62 -5.47 -4.88 -17.17
CA ALA A 62 -6.63 -4.35 -16.44
C ALA A 62 -7.12 -3.01 -17.01
N LYS A 63 -6.20 -2.11 -17.39
CA LYS A 63 -6.56 -0.83 -18.02
C LYS A 63 -7.29 -1.00 -19.35
N PHE A 64 -6.88 -1.99 -20.16
CA PHE A 64 -7.54 -2.28 -21.43
C PHE A 64 -8.94 -2.85 -21.24
N ILE A 65 -9.13 -3.79 -20.31
CA ILE A 65 -10.45 -4.35 -19.97
C ILE A 65 -11.40 -3.23 -19.50
N MET A 66 -10.96 -2.43 -18.53
CA MET A 66 -11.77 -1.31 -18.02
C MET A 66 -12.08 -0.28 -19.12
N GLY A 67 -11.13 -0.03 -20.02
CA GLY A 67 -11.33 0.90 -21.14
C GLY A 67 -12.33 0.40 -22.17
N TYR A 68 -12.38 -0.92 -22.41
CA TYR A 68 -13.36 -1.55 -23.29
C TYR A 68 -14.78 -1.45 -22.70
N ILE A 69 -14.94 -1.91 -21.44
CA ILE A 69 -16.20 -1.85 -20.70
C ILE A 69 -16.77 -0.43 -20.66
N ALA A 70 -15.91 0.58 -20.48
CA ALA A 70 -16.32 1.99 -20.47
C ALA A 70 -17.03 2.42 -21.75
N GLU A 71 -16.61 1.87 -22.89
CA GLU A 71 -17.10 2.21 -24.21
C GLU A 71 -18.43 1.50 -24.48
N VAL A 72 -18.45 0.17 -24.39
CA VAL A 72 -19.61 -0.67 -24.76
C VAL A 72 -20.81 -0.49 -23.83
N SER A 73 -20.58 -0.08 -22.58
CA SER A 73 -21.65 0.05 -21.59
C SER A 73 -22.40 1.38 -21.62
N GLY A 74 -22.08 2.29 -22.55
CA GLY A 74 -22.73 3.61 -22.69
C GLY A 74 -22.52 4.56 -21.50
N GLY A 75 -21.98 4.08 -20.37
CA GLY A 75 -21.76 4.83 -19.14
C GLY A 75 -20.47 5.63 -19.14
N GLY A 76 -20.07 6.16 -20.29
CA GLY A 76 -18.78 6.81 -20.51
C GLY A 76 -18.40 7.82 -19.43
N GLN A 77 -19.35 8.59 -18.89
CA GLN A 77 -19.07 9.53 -17.78
C GLN A 77 -18.80 8.84 -16.43
N ASN A 78 -19.57 7.81 -16.05
CA ASN A 78 -19.39 7.13 -14.77
C ASN A 78 -18.16 6.23 -14.78
N VAL A 79 -17.88 5.52 -15.88
CA VAL A 79 -16.65 4.72 -16.00
C VAL A 79 -15.44 5.61 -16.14
N LYS A 80 -15.55 6.75 -16.82
CA LYS A 80 -14.48 7.75 -16.85
C LYS A 80 -14.21 8.31 -15.46
N LYS A 81 -15.22 8.59 -14.64
CA LYS A 81 -15.02 8.96 -13.22
C LYS A 81 -14.30 7.85 -12.44
N ILE A 82 -14.72 6.59 -12.56
CA ILE A 82 -14.04 5.46 -11.89
C ILE A 82 -12.58 5.35 -12.35
N LYS A 83 -12.34 5.46 -13.66
CA LYS A 83 -11.01 5.45 -14.29
C LYS A 83 -10.17 6.63 -13.80
N ASP A 84 -10.72 7.83 -13.74
CA ASP A 84 -10.02 9.04 -13.31
C ASP A 84 -9.64 8.93 -11.83
N VAL A 85 -10.54 8.45 -10.97
CA VAL A 85 -10.24 8.13 -9.57
C VAL A 85 -9.13 7.06 -9.50
N ILE A 86 -9.14 6.03 -10.35
CA ILE A 86 -8.06 5.01 -10.43
C ILE A 86 -6.73 5.63 -10.81
N LEU A 87 -6.71 6.49 -11.81
CA LEU A 87 -5.50 7.12 -12.31
C LEU A 87 -4.94 8.13 -11.30
N GLN A 88 -5.81 8.95 -10.71
CA GLN A 88 -5.43 9.99 -9.75
C GLN A 88 -4.94 9.42 -8.40
N SER A 89 -5.48 8.28 -7.98
CA SER A 89 -5.00 7.58 -6.76
C SER A 89 -3.78 6.69 -6.99
N THR A 90 -3.31 6.54 -8.24
CA THR A 90 -2.18 5.64 -8.55
C THR A 90 -0.89 6.08 -7.86
N PRO A 91 -0.44 7.36 -7.95
CA PRO A 91 0.80 7.79 -7.27
C PRO A 91 0.78 7.50 -5.77
N LEU A 92 -0.35 7.75 -5.12
CA LEU A 92 -0.54 7.46 -3.70
C LEU A 92 -0.44 5.96 -3.38
N LEU A 93 -1.15 5.12 -4.14
CA LEU A 93 -1.11 3.67 -3.92
C LEU A 93 0.26 3.07 -4.25
N GLU A 94 0.97 3.60 -5.25
CA GLU A 94 2.33 3.17 -5.56
C GLU A 94 3.31 3.60 -4.47
N ALA A 95 3.17 4.82 -3.92
CA ALA A 95 4.01 5.28 -2.83
C ALA A 95 3.91 4.37 -1.59
N PHE A 96 2.68 4.01 -1.18
CA PHE A 96 2.45 3.22 0.03
C PHE A 96 2.44 1.71 -0.17
N GLY A 97 2.20 1.23 -1.39
CA GLY A 97 1.97 -0.18 -1.69
C GLY A 97 3.00 -0.82 -2.61
N ASN A 98 3.85 -0.02 -3.28
CA ASN A 98 4.91 -0.55 -4.13
C ASN A 98 6.29 -0.38 -3.48
N ALA A 99 7.20 -1.25 -3.90
CA ALA A 99 8.59 -1.22 -3.49
C ALA A 99 9.50 -1.74 -4.60
N LYS A 100 10.79 -1.39 -4.50
CA LYS A 100 11.82 -1.97 -5.36
C LYS A 100 12.16 -3.38 -4.90
N THR A 101 12.08 -4.32 -5.84
CA THR A 101 12.49 -5.72 -5.70
C THR A 101 13.65 -6.00 -6.64
N ILE A 102 14.21 -7.21 -6.61
CA ILE A 102 15.25 -7.62 -7.56
C ILE A 102 14.76 -7.59 -9.02
N ARG A 103 13.48 -7.91 -9.26
CA ARG A 103 12.92 -8.06 -10.61
C ARG A 103 12.24 -6.81 -11.16
N ASN A 104 11.75 -5.94 -10.28
CA ASN A 104 10.97 -4.77 -10.65
C ASN A 104 11.17 -3.64 -9.64
N ASP A 105 11.56 -2.48 -10.14
CA ASP A 105 11.81 -1.26 -9.36
C ASP A 105 10.54 -0.65 -8.75
N ASN A 106 9.37 -0.94 -9.32
CA ASN A 106 8.05 -0.48 -8.86
C ASN A 106 7.09 -1.68 -8.74
N SER A 107 7.44 -2.67 -7.91
CA SER A 107 6.64 -3.88 -7.73
C SER A 107 5.50 -3.64 -6.76
N SER A 108 4.26 -3.86 -7.19
CA SER A 108 3.11 -3.90 -6.27
C SER A 108 3.26 -5.01 -5.24
N ARG A 109 3.12 -4.64 -3.97
CA ARG A 109 3.20 -5.54 -2.81
C ARG A 109 1.85 -5.65 -2.10
N PHE A 110 0.78 -5.41 -2.84
CA PHE A 110 -0.61 -5.59 -2.45
C PHE A 110 -1.39 -6.10 -3.68
N GLY A 111 -2.46 -6.84 -3.44
CA GLY A 111 -3.44 -7.19 -4.44
C GLY A 111 -4.45 -6.07 -4.64
N LYS A 112 -4.87 -5.83 -5.87
CA LYS A 112 -5.91 -4.86 -6.21
C LYS A 112 -7.06 -5.56 -6.90
N TYR A 113 -8.25 -5.40 -6.34
CA TYR A 113 -9.52 -5.88 -6.85
C TYR A 113 -10.38 -4.67 -7.23
N VAL A 114 -10.93 -4.68 -8.43
CA VAL A 114 -11.79 -3.59 -8.93
C VAL A 114 -13.13 -4.22 -9.30
N GLU A 115 -14.15 -3.85 -8.55
CA GLU A 115 -15.55 -4.17 -8.81
C GLU A 115 -16.18 -3.01 -9.58
N ILE A 116 -16.85 -3.30 -10.69
CA ILE A 116 -17.70 -2.34 -11.42
C ILE A 116 -19.14 -2.86 -11.30
N ARG A 117 -20.06 -1.97 -10.95
CA ARG A 117 -21.47 -2.28 -10.74
C ARG A 117 -22.30 -1.74 -11.88
N PHE A 118 -23.11 -2.61 -12.46
CA PHE A 118 -23.93 -2.32 -13.62
C PHE A 118 -25.41 -2.42 -13.28
N SER A 119 -26.20 -1.54 -13.88
CA SER A 119 -27.64 -1.58 -13.83
C SER A 119 -28.13 -2.77 -14.67
N ARG A 120 -29.42 -3.11 -14.54
CA ARG A 120 -30.02 -4.13 -15.41
C ARG A 120 -29.96 -3.78 -16.89
N GLY A 121 -29.82 -2.50 -17.24
CA GLY A 121 -29.67 -2.04 -18.61
C GLY A 121 -28.22 -2.06 -19.13
N GLY A 122 -27.27 -2.59 -18.35
CA GLY A 122 -25.85 -2.63 -18.71
C GLY A 122 -25.07 -1.37 -18.40
N GLU A 123 -25.74 -0.30 -17.96
CA GLU A 123 -25.05 0.95 -17.63
C GLU A 123 -24.34 0.87 -16.27
N PRO A 124 -23.06 1.25 -16.19
CA PRO A 124 -22.32 1.29 -14.93
C PRO A 124 -22.79 2.44 -14.05
N TYR A 125 -23.25 2.10 -12.85
CA TYR A 125 -23.72 3.07 -11.85
C TYR A 125 -22.75 3.26 -10.69
N GLY A 126 -21.72 2.42 -10.56
CA GLY A 126 -20.74 2.54 -9.49
C GLY A 126 -19.62 1.52 -9.58
N GLY A 127 -18.73 1.54 -8.59
CA GLY A 127 -17.65 0.57 -8.48
C GLY A 127 -16.99 0.65 -7.12
N VAL A 128 -16.32 -0.42 -6.73
CA VAL A 128 -15.56 -0.52 -5.47
C VAL A 128 -14.17 -0.99 -5.80
N ILE A 129 -13.17 -0.35 -5.22
CA ILE A 129 -11.78 -0.80 -5.35
C ILE A 129 -11.36 -1.32 -3.99
N SER A 130 -11.13 -2.62 -3.93
CA SER A 130 -10.66 -3.27 -2.73
C SER A 130 -9.19 -3.62 -2.92
N ASN A 131 -8.36 -3.21 -1.99
CA ASN A 131 -6.96 -3.62 -1.96
C ASN A 131 -6.81 -4.67 -0.87
N PHE A 132 -6.07 -5.73 -1.15
CA PHE A 132 -5.94 -6.88 -0.27
C PHE A 132 -4.48 -7.24 -0.06
N LEU A 133 -4.16 -7.76 1.13
CA LEU A 133 -2.90 -8.44 1.44
C LEU A 133 -1.66 -7.59 1.15
N LEU A 134 -1.56 -6.41 1.77
CA LEU A 134 -0.31 -5.68 1.83
C LEU A 134 0.78 -6.58 2.45
N GLU A 135 1.95 -6.66 1.82
CA GLU A 135 3.14 -7.33 2.33
C GLU A 135 3.73 -6.55 3.52
N LYS A 136 3.01 -6.51 4.64
CA LYS A 136 3.39 -5.74 5.84
C LYS A 136 4.77 -6.12 6.38
N SER A 137 5.25 -7.35 6.16
CA SER A 137 6.61 -7.77 6.55
C SER A 137 7.69 -6.87 5.94
N ARG A 138 7.45 -6.29 4.76
CA ARG A 138 8.38 -5.39 4.09
C ARG A 138 8.71 -4.14 4.90
N VAL A 139 7.82 -3.69 5.78
CA VAL A 139 8.04 -2.52 6.64
C VAL A 139 9.27 -2.69 7.52
N VAL A 140 9.52 -3.91 8.01
CA VAL A 140 10.54 -4.19 9.03
C VAL A 140 11.72 -5.00 8.50
N PHE A 141 11.55 -5.63 7.34
CA PHE A 141 12.58 -6.47 6.73
C PHE A 141 12.53 -6.36 5.21
N GLN A 142 13.70 -6.25 4.59
CA GLN A 142 13.86 -6.32 3.14
C GLN A 142 15.04 -7.23 2.81
N ALA A 143 14.95 -7.98 1.72
CA ALA A 143 16.08 -8.75 1.22
C ALA A 143 17.21 -7.82 0.70
N GLU A 144 18.39 -8.39 0.53
CA GLU A 144 19.52 -7.67 -0.06
C GLU A 144 19.14 -7.12 -1.44
N ASN A 145 19.57 -5.89 -1.73
CA ASN A 145 19.19 -5.16 -2.94
C ASN A 145 17.68 -4.93 -3.12
N GLU A 146 16.86 -5.02 -2.06
CA GLU A 146 15.48 -4.55 -2.10
C GLU A 146 15.30 -3.26 -1.28
N ARG A 147 14.23 -2.52 -1.59
CA ARG A 147 13.80 -1.36 -0.81
C ARG A 147 12.59 -1.69 0.04
N ASN A 148 12.40 -0.87 1.08
CA ASN A 148 11.11 -0.73 1.74
C ASN A 148 10.12 -0.04 0.79
N PHE A 149 8.89 0.23 1.25
CA PHE A 149 7.91 0.99 0.47
C PHE A 149 8.43 2.36 0.07
N HIS A 150 8.05 2.82 -1.13
CA HIS A 150 8.55 4.07 -1.71
C HIS A 150 8.33 5.28 -0.81
N ILE A 151 7.20 5.33 -0.10
CA ILE A 151 6.83 6.46 0.77
C ILE A 151 7.90 6.79 1.82
N PHE A 152 8.64 5.81 2.35
CA PHE A 152 9.70 6.10 3.30
C PHE A 152 10.88 6.84 2.66
N TYR A 153 11.22 6.51 1.42
CA TYR A 153 12.30 7.17 0.67
C TYR A 153 11.84 8.56 0.19
N GLN A 154 10.59 8.69 -0.22
CA GLN A 154 9.95 9.97 -0.54
C GLN A 154 9.99 10.91 0.67
N LEU A 155 9.60 10.43 1.86
CA LEU A 155 9.66 11.19 3.11
C LEU A 155 11.09 11.66 3.43
N LEU A 156 12.08 10.76 3.30
CA LEU A 156 13.50 11.06 3.56
C LEU A 156 14.13 11.97 2.49
N SER A 157 13.57 12.05 1.29
CA SER A 157 14.07 12.91 0.22
C SER A 157 13.69 14.39 0.43
N ASN A 158 12.59 14.65 1.16
CA ASN A 158 12.08 16.00 1.40
C ASN A 158 12.81 16.67 2.58
N LYS A 159 13.40 17.85 2.33
CA LYS A 159 14.18 18.58 3.36
C LYS A 159 13.33 19.06 4.53
N ASP A 160 12.15 19.59 4.24
CA ASP A 160 11.27 20.17 5.26
C ASP A 160 10.72 19.08 6.18
N PHE A 161 10.32 17.93 5.60
CA PHE A 161 9.92 16.76 6.38
C PHE A 161 11.06 16.19 7.21
N ARG A 162 12.29 16.13 6.68
CA ARG A 162 13.43 15.70 7.49
C ARG A 162 13.66 16.60 8.70
N GLN A 163 13.52 17.90 8.55
CA GLN A 163 13.65 18.85 9.66
C GLN A 163 12.49 18.70 10.65
N GLN A 164 11.25 18.67 10.15
CA GLN A 164 10.04 18.55 10.97
C GLN A 164 10.01 17.26 11.79
N TYR A 165 10.43 16.14 11.20
CA TYR A 165 10.34 14.81 11.80
C TYR A 165 11.68 14.27 12.34
N SER A 166 12.68 15.15 12.47
CA SER A 166 14.02 14.80 12.97
C SER A 166 14.64 13.59 12.24
N LEU A 167 14.42 13.50 10.93
CA LEU A 167 14.93 12.42 10.07
C LEU A 167 16.30 12.82 9.49
N SER A 168 17.29 12.97 10.38
CA SER A 168 18.64 13.38 10.00
C SER A 168 19.27 12.35 9.05
N PRO A 169 20.04 12.77 8.02
CA PRO A 169 20.88 11.88 7.21
C PRO A 169 21.87 11.04 8.02
N ASP A 170 22.28 11.55 9.18
CA ASP A 170 23.21 10.85 10.09
C ASP A 170 22.51 9.74 10.87
N LEU A 171 21.18 9.79 10.97
CA LEU A 171 20.38 8.78 11.63
C LEU A 171 20.17 7.60 10.66
N ARG A 172 20.90 6.52 10.87
CA ARG A 172 20.65 5.27 10.16
C ARG A 172 19.37 4.65 10.69
N PHE A 173 18.36 4.54 9.84
CA PHE A 173 17.09 3.88 10.19
C PHE A 173 17.19 2.38 9.93
N GLN A 174 16.93 1.55 10.94
CA GLN A 174 17.02 0.09 10.82
C GLN A 174 16.07 -0.46 9.75
N TYR A 175 14.89 0.13 9.61
CA TYR A 175 13.90 -0.27 8.61
C TYR A 175 14.17 0.25 7.19
N ILE A 176 15.23 1.05 7.02
CA ILE A 176 15.71 1.50 5.71
C ILE A 176 17.05 0.81 5.47
N ASN A 177 17.05 -0.15 4.55
CA ASN A 177 18.21 -0.97 4.27
C ASN A 177 19.47 -0.11 3.97
N ASN A 178 20.47 -0.22 4.85
CA ASN A 178 21.75 0.50 4.75
C ASN A 178 22.76 -0.19 3.81
N VAL A 179 22.43 -1.35 3.25
CA VAL A 179 23.38 -2.26 2.57
C VAL A 179 23.24 -2.24 1.04
N GLY A 180 22.85 -1.11 0.43
CA GLY A 180 23.16 -0.87 -0.99
C GLY A 180 22.01 -0.57 -1.95
N THR A 181 20.79 -0.23 -1.49
CA THR A 181 19.80 0.36 -2.41
C THR A 181 19.00 1.49 -1.78
N PHE A 182 19.68 2.55 -1.34
CA PHE A 182 18.97 3.78 -0.97
C PHE A 182 18.41 4.50 -2.19
N ARG A 183 19.26 4.68 -3.22
CA ARG A 183 18.87 5.31 -4.50
C ARG A 183 18.64 4.25 -5.57
N VAL A 184 17.61 4.46 -6.39
CA VAL A 184 17.34 3.67 -7.60
C VAL A 184 17.47 4.61 -8.80
N PRO A 185 18.35 4.36 -9.78
CA PRO A 185 18.65 5.33 -10.84
C PRO A 185 17.46 5.86 -11.64
N LYS A 186 16.36 5.10 -11.69
CA LYS A 186 15.14 5.44 -12.44
C LYS A 186 14.04 6.08 -11.60
N ILE A 187 14.26 6.26 -10.30
CA ILE A 187 13.26 6.77 -9.36
C ILE A 187 13.76 8.08 -8.76
N ASP A 188 12.91 9.09 -8.82
CA ASP A 188 13.14 10.40 -8.19
C ASP A 188 12.19 10.54 -7.00
N ASP A 189 12.63 10.06 -5.84
CA ASP A 189 11.79 10.03 -4.64
C ASP A 189 11.33 11.45 -4.22
N ALA A 190 12.08 12.52 -4.55
CA ALA A 190 11.70 13.89 -4.21
C ALA A 190 10.56 14.40 -5.11
N LYS A 191 10.64 14.10 -6.41
CA LYS A 191 9.54 14.36 -7.32
C LYS A 191 8.32 13.51 -6.97
N ASP A 192 8.51 12.22 -6.71
CA ASP A 192 7.41 11.31 -6.38
C ASP A 192 6.70 11.70 -5.07
N MET A 193 7.40 12.33 -4.12
CA MET A 193 6.80 12.93 -2.93
C MET A 193 5.83 14.08 -3.26
N ILE A 194 6.12 14.89 -4.28
CA ILE A 194 5.24 15.97 -4.75
C ILE A 194 3.99 15.38 -5.41
N ASP A 195 4.19 14.37 -6.27
CA ASP A 195 3.10 13.67 -6.96
C ASP A 195 2.20 12.95 -5.95
N THR A 196 2.77 12.37 -4.90
CA THR A 196 2.03 11.71 -3.81
C THR A 196 1.18 12.69 -3.01
N GLN A 197 1.72 13.86 -2.63
CA GLN A 197 0.94 14.89 -1.94
C GLN A 197 -0.19 15.44 -2.81
N SER A 198 0.08 15.65 -4.10
CA SER A 198 -0.94 16.08 -5.06
C SER A 198 -2.05 15.04 -5.18
N ALA A 199 -1.69 13.74 -5.21
CA ALA A 199 -2.68 12.66 -5.20
C ALA A 199 -3.50 12.64 -3.90
N MET A 200 -2.88 12.88 -2.74
CA MET A 200 -3.58 13.03 -1.46
C MET A 200 -4.59 14.18 -1.46
N ASP A 201 -4.25 15.31 -2.08
CA ASP A 201 -5.16 16.45 -2.23
C ASP A 201 -6.36 16.13 -3.13
N ILE A 202 -6.10 15.45 -4.25
CA ILE A 202 -7.15 15.07 -5.21
C ILE A 202 -8.16 14.10 -4.59
N ILE A 203 -7.71 13.14 -3.77
CA ILE A 203 -8.62 12.23 -3.06
C ILE A 203 -9.29 12.88 -1.84
N GLY A 204 -9.01 14.15 -1.56
CA GLY A 204 -9.69 14.92 -0.51
C GLY A 204 -9.15 14.71 0.91
N LEU A 205 -7.89 14.26 1.08
CA LEU A 205 -7.30 14.20 2.42
C LEU A 205 -7.09 15.61 2.97
N SER A 206 -7.61 15.83 4.17
CA SER A 206 -7.38 17.09 4.88
C SER A 206 -5.90 17.30 5.18
N ARG A 207 -5.49 18.57 5.32
CA ARG A 207 -4.12 18.90 5.74
C ARG A 207 -3.72 18.17 7.03
N GLN A 208 -4.59 18.16 8.03
CA GLN A 208 -4.35 17.48 9.29
C GLN A 208 -4.13 15.97 9.09
N THR A 209 -4.99 15.33 8.30
CA THR A 209 -4.88 13.89 7.99
C THR A 209 -3.55 13.56 7.32
N LYS A 210 -3.08 14.39 6.38
CA LYS A 210 -1.77 14.21 5.74
C LYS A 210 -0.65 14.34 6.77
N GLU A 211 -0.69 15.36 7.61
CA GLU A 211 0.28 15.58 8.69
C GLU A 211 0.31 14.40 9.67
N ASP A 212 -0.85 13.86 10.06
CA ASP A 212 -0.96 12.68 10.93
C ASP A 212 -0.32 11.45 10.27
N ILE A 213 -0.59 11.20 8.99
CA ILE A 213 0.01 10.08 8.25
C ILE A 213 1.53 10.18 8.21
N PHE A 214 2.08 11.35 7.86
CA PHE A 214 3.54 11.54 7.83
C PHE A 214 4.17 11.44 9.23
N THR A 215 3.47 11.92 10.26
CA THR A 215 3.87 11.78 11.66
C THR A 215 3.97 10.30 12.06
N LEU A 216 2.96 9.49 11.72
CA LEU A 216 2.99 8.05 12.00
C LEU A 216 4.11 7.32 11.23
N LEU A 217 4.37 7.70 9.98
CA LEU A 217 5.47 7.14 9.18
C LEU A 217 6.83 7.45 9.80
N ALA A 218 7.05 8.69 10.25
CA ALA A 218 8.25 9.07 10.99
C ALA A 218 8.38 8.28 12.30
N GLY A 219 7.28 8.12 13.03
CA GLY A 219 7.22 7.28 14.23
C GLY A 219 7.62 5.84 13.97
N ILE A 220 7.20 5.24 12.85
CA ILE A 220 7.62 3.88 12.45
C ILE A 220 9.13 3.81 12.23
N LEU A 221 9.72 4.79 11.53
CA LEU A 221 11.16 4.82 11.27
C LEU A 221 11.97 4.89 12.58
N HIS A 222 11.60 5.80 13.48
CA HIS A 222 12.28 5.93 14.78
C HIS A 222 12.03 4.72 15.68
N LEU A 223 10.82 4.14 15.68
CA LEU A 223 10.52 2.92 16.41
C LEU A 223 11.46 1.77 15.99
N GLY A 224 11.79 1.68 14.69
CA GLY A 224 12.74 0.68 14.20
C GLY A 224 14.14 0.79 14.79
N ASN A 225 14.54 1.96 15.29
CA ASN A 225 15.84 2.18 15.91
C ASN A 225 15.89 1.82 17.40
N VAL A 226 14.76 1.49 18.03
CA VAL A 226 14.74 1.05 19.43
C VAL A 226 15.48 -0.27 19.55
N GLN A 227 16.54 -0.28 20.38
CA GLN A 227 17.39 -1.44 20.62
C GLN A 227 17.12 -2.06 21.99
N PHE A 228 17.25 -3.38 22.06
CA PHE A 228 17.02 -4.16 23.28
C PHE A 228 18.29 -4.90 23.70
N GLY A 229 18.52 -4.95 25.00
CA GLY A 229 19.59 -5.70 25.64
C GLY A 229 19.05 -6.80 26.53
N ASP A 230 19.89 -7.80 26.82
CA ASP A 230 19.56 -8.88 27.73
C ASP A 230 20.03 -8.55 29.15
N LYS A 231 19.12 -8.71 30.12
CA LYS A 231 19.44 -8.72 31.54
C LYS A 231 18.75 -9.91 32.20
N ASN A 232 19.52 -10.93 32.55
CA ASN A 232 19.03 -12.16 33.18
C ASN A 232 17.93 -12.86 32.36
N ASN A 233 18.13 -13.03 31.04
CA ASN A 233 17.16 -13.59 30.08
C ASN A 233 15.90 -12.72 29.84
N TYR A 234 15.87 -11.49 30.35
CA TYR A 234 14.76 -10.55 30.13
C TYR A 234 15.23 -9.35 29.30
N ALA A 235 14.37 -8.93 28.37
CA ALA A 235 14.59 -7.77 27.53
C ALA A 235 14.57 -6.48 28.36
N THR A 236 15.53 -5.61 28.06
CA THR A 236 15.57 -4.23 28.54
C THR A 236 15.77 -3.30 27.35
N VAL A 237 15.22 -2.10 27.38
CA VAL A 237 15.53 -1.07 26.37
C VAL A 237 16.93 -0.53 26.68
N LEU A 238 17.81 -0.52 25.67
CA LEU A 238 19.21 -0.09 25.86
C LEU A 238 19.33 1.42 26.09
N TYR A 239 18.55 2.21 25.35
CA TYR A 239 18.62 3.66 25.39
C TYR A 239 17.21 4.25 25.41
N ASP A 240 16.78 4.79 26.56
CA ASP A 240 15.46 5.38 26.71
C ASP A 240 15.23 6.59 25.78
N ARG A 241 16.31 7.28 25.37
CA ARG A 241 16.24 8.37 24.38
C ARG A 241 15.67 7.91 23.03
N ASP A 242 15.89 6.64 22.65
CA ASP A 242 15.41 6.11 21.37
C ASP A 242 13.88 5.91 21.36
N LEU A 243 13.26 5.88 22.56
CA LEU A 243 11.80 5.85 22.71
C LEU A 243 11.17 7.24 22.61
N GLN A 244 11.92 8.33 22.81
CA GLN A 244 11.34 9.67 22.84
C GLN A 244 10.67 10.05 21.51
N PRO A 245 11.32 9.89 20.33
CA PRO A 245 10.68 10.22 19.07
C PRO A 245 9.41 9.41 18.77
N PRO A 246 9.38 8.05 18.84
CA PRO A 246 8.15 7.32 18.56
C PRO A 246 7.05 7.63 19.59
N CYS A 247 7.38 7.90 20.86
CA CYS A 247 6.40 8.35 21.84
C CYS A 247 5.76 9.70 21.47
N ALA A 248 6.58 10.67 21.07
CA ALA A 248 6.10 11.98 20.63
C ALA A 248 5.20 11.88 19.39
N TYR A 249 5.59 11.08 18.40
CA TYR A 249 4.84 10.93 17.15
C TYR A 249 3.57 10.08 17.28
N PHE A 250 3.54 9.10 18.19
CA PHE A 250 2.35 8.30 18.45
C PHE A 250 1.42 8.89 19.52
N GLY A 251 1.87 9.93 20.24
CA GLY A 251 1.13 10.49 21.37
C GLY A 251 1.00 9.52 22.54
N ILE A 252 2.06 8.75 22.83
CA ILE A 252 2.08 7.70 23.86
C ILE A 252 3.12 8.07 24.92
N GLU A 253 2.83 7.78 26.19
CA GLU A 253 3.78 7.95 27.28
C GLU A 253 4.98 6.99 27.17
N LEU A 254 6.17 7.49 27.53
CA LEU A 254 7.43 6.75 27.39
C LEU A 254 7.43 5.46 28.20
N ASP A 255 7.05 5.52 29.48
CA ASP A 255 7.03 4.34 30.34
C ASP A 255 5.99 3.31 29.90
N TYR A 256 4.88 3.78 29.32
CA TYR A 256 3.86 2.91 28.76
C TYR A 256 4.41 2.16 27.54
N LEU A 257 5.00 2.85 26.56
CA LEU A 257 5.58 2.21 25.39
C LEU A 257 6.72 1.26 25.78
N LYS A 258 7.63 1.72 26.65
CA LYS A 258 8.75 0.91 27.16
C LYS A 258 8.27 -0.40 27.74
N THR A 259 7.29 -0.33 28.65
CA THR A 259 6.72 -1.50 29.31
C THR A 259 6.09 -2.45 28.30
N LYS A 260 5.26 -1.94 27.36
CA LYS A 260 4.57 -2.78 26.37
C LYS A 260 5.49 -3.42 25.34
N LEU A 261 6.66 -2.85 25.09
CA LEU A 261 7.67 -3.45 24.19
C LEU A 261 8.40 -4.63 24.84
N ILE A 262 8.54 -4.65 26.18
CA ILE A 262 9.35 -5.65 26.90
C ILE A 262 8.53 -6.57 27.80
N SER A 263 7.21 -6.37 27.92
CA SER A 263 6.35 -7.25 28.72
C SER A 263 4.91 -7.26 28.22
N LYS A 264 4.16 -8.28 28.63
CA LYS A 264 2.69 -8.30 28.52
C LYS A 264 2.06 -8.57 29.88
N ARG A 265 0.88 -7.98 30.09
CA ARG A 265 0.03 -8.31 31.23
C ARG A 265 -0.81 -9.53 30.89
N LEU A 266 -0.78 -10.54 31.76
CA LEU A 266 -1.60 -11.74 31.69
C LEU A 266 -2.63 -11.69 32.81
N GLU A 267 -3.88 -11.98 32.48
CA GLU A 267 -4.95 -12.18 33.44
C GLU A 267 -5.31 -13.66 33.46
N PHE A 268 -5.35 -14.25 34.66
CA PHE A 268 -5.81 -15.62 34.85
C PHE A 268 -6.66 -15.73 36.10
N LYS A 269 -7.58 -16.69 36.09
CA LYS A 269 -8.44 -16.99 37.24
C LYS A 269 -7.75 -18.04 38.10
N GLU A 270 -7.51 -17.69 39.35
CA GLU A 270 -7.00 -18.61 40.37
C GLU A 270 -7.98 -18.58 41.54
N HIS A 271 -8.58 -19.73 41.88
CA HIS A 271 -9.54 -19.87 42.99
C HIS A 271 -10.69 -18.83 43.00
N GLN A 272 -11.29 -18.54 41.83
CA GLN A 272 -12.36 -17.55 41.64
C GLN A 272 -11.96 -16.07 41.77
N GLU A 273 -10.68 -15.76 41.98
CA GLU A 273 -10.15 -14.40 41.94
C GLU A 273 -9.38 -14.14 40.63
N ASN A 274 -9.50 -12.94 40.07
CA ASN A 274 -8.71 -12.52 38.92
C ASN A 274 -7.34 -12.04 39.40
N LYS A 275 -6.26 -12.72 38.97
CA LYS A 275 -4.88 -12.27 39.19
C LYS A 275 -4.28 -11.71 37.91
N MET A 276 -3.46 -10.67 38.08
CA MET A 276 -2.68 -10.07 37.00
C MET A 276 -1.19 -10.29 37.23
N ILE A 277 -0.49 -10.81 36.24
CA ILE A 277 0.98 -10.96 36.23
C ILE A 277 1.55 -10.29 34.99
N ASP A 278 2.61 -9.51 35.17
CA ASP A 278 3.38 -8.98 34.06
C ASP A 278 4.47 -9.99 33.67
N GLN A 279 4.32 -10.59 32.49
CA GLN A 279 5.30 -11.50 31.91
C GLN A 279 6.31 -10.70 31.08
N ALA A 280 7.54 -10.61 31.57
CA ALA A 280 8.67 -10.05 30.83
C ALA A 280 9.02 -10.90 29.60
N PHE A 281 9.51 -10.25 28.55
CA PHE A 281 9.89 -10.85 27.27
C PHE A 281 11.38 -11.16 27.20
N THR A 282 11.75 -12.09 26.31
CA THR A 282 13.12 -12.21 25.81
C THR A 282 13.43 -11.10 24.82
N VAL A 283 14.71 -10.84 24.54
CA VAL A 283 15.13 -9.85 23.53
C VAL A 283 14.48 -10.10 22.16
N GLU A 284 14.48 -11.35 21.70
CA GLU A 284 13.84 -11.75 20.44
C GLU A 284 12.35 -11.38 20.40
N LYS A 285 11.64 -11.65 21.49
CA LYS A 285 10.21 -11.34 21.60
C LYS A 285 9.94 -9.83 21.70
N ALA A 286 10.85 -9.06 22.30
CA ALA A 286 10.76 -7.60 22.30
C ALA A 286 10.95 -7.01 20.88
N ILE A 287 11.92 -7.52 20.12
CA ILE A 287 12.11 -7.17 18.70
C ILE A 287 10.86 -7.53 17.90
N PHE A 288 10.34 -8.74 18.05
CA PHE A 288 9.11 -9.15 17.38
C PHE A 288 7.92 -8.24 17.72
N THR A 289 7.80 -7.82 18.99
CA THR A 289 6.74 -6.90 19.44
C THR A 289 6.88 -5.51 18.80
N ARG A 290 8.09 -4.94 18.80
CA ARG A 290 8.41 -3.66 18.12
C ARG A 290 8.05 -3.73 16.63
N ASP A 291 8.46 -4.79 15.97
CA ASP A 291 8.22 -5.00 14.54
C ASP A 291 6.72 -5.22 14.26
N ALA A 292 6.02 -5.96 15.12
CA ALA A 292 4.58 -6.17 15.02
C ALA A 292 3.80 -4.85 15.13
N LEU A 293 4.21 -3.96 16.04
CA LEU A 293 3.64 -2.63 16.17
C LEU A 293 3.85 -1.80 14.89
N ALA A 294 5.09 -1.73 14.38
CA ALA A 294 5.41 -1.03 13.14
C ALA A 294 4.56 -1.52 11.95
N LYS A 295 4.46 -2.85 11.77
CA LYS A 295 3.63 -3.48 10.74
C LYS A 295 2.14 -3.15 10.89
N SER A 296 1.64 -3.14 12.12
CA SER A 296 0.23 -2.85 12.42
C SER A 296 -0.13 -1.40 12.09
N ILE A 297 0.72 -0.44 12.50
CA ILE A 297 0.52 0.98 12.20
C ILE A 297 0.52 1.20 10.69
N TYR A 298 1.54 0.70 9.98
CA TYR A 298 1.64 0.87 8.53
C TYR A 298 0.47 0.25 7.78
N SER A 299 0.05 -0.96 8.17
CA SER A 299 -1.12 -1.63 7.58
C SER A 299 -2.40 -0.80 7.77
N ARG A 300 -2.61 -0.22 8.97
CA ARG A 300 -3.78 0.61 9.25
C ARG A 300 -3.76 1.93 8.49
N ILE A 301 -2.59 2.55 8.30
CA ILE A 301 -2.43 3.72 7.42
C ILE A 301 -2.84 3.34 6.00
N PHE A 302 -2.32 2.23 5.49
CA PHE A 302 -2.65 1.76 4.15
C PHE A 302 -4.15 1.48 4.00
N ASP A 303 -4.75 0.73 4.93
CA ASP A 303 -6.19 0.43 4.93
C ASP A 303 -7.03 1.71 4.97
N TYR A 304 -6.64 2.71 5.77
CA TYR A 304 -7.29 4.01 5.81
C TYR A 304 -7.22 4.74 4.47
N LEU A 305 -6.04 4.79 3.83
CA LEU A 305 -5.87 5.41 2.51
C LEU A 305 -6.70 4.73 1.42
N ILE A 306 -7.03 3.45 1.60
CA ILE A 306 -7.90 2.72 0.69
C ILE A 306 -9.38 3.04 0.94
N GLN A 307 -9.77 3.22 2.20
CA GLN A 307 -11.16 3.47 2.61
C GLN A 307 -11.63 4.91 2.40
N VAL A 308 -10.75 5.90 2.54
CA VAL A 308 -11.09 7.32 2.35
C VAL A 308 -11.34 7.69 0.88
N ARG A 309 -11.13 6.73 -0.01
CA ARG A 309 -11.30 6.87 -1.45
C ARG A 309 -12.74 6.65 -1.91
#